data_AF-A0A920NX82-F1
#
_entry.id   AF-A0A920NX82-F1
#
_cell.length_a   1.000
_cell.length_b   1.000
_cell.length_c   1.000
_cell.angle_alpha   90.00
_cell.angle_beta   90.00
_cell.angle_gamma   90.00
#
_symmetry.space_group_name_H-M   'P 1'
#
loop_
_entity.id
_entity.type
_entity.pdbx_description
1 polymer ?
#
loop_
_entity_poly.entity_id
_entity_poly.type
_entity_poly.pdbx_seq_one_letter_code
_entity_poly.pdbx_strand_id
1 'polypeptide(L)'
;MAYPTSVDDTGIYESTDSCVQTNSCYAVAGGTSFAAPHVAGALALLIQHFDGQLGNTEILNRLFETANKEGRYADSSIYGQGLMDLDAATMAVGQTSIATINSLTSLTFPTASTSMGFCRRNSGDGMPSGLNNNFIVLDELGAPFYKNLLSTSVNTLPPLEYLSYQYTNPSLRIHQVNREFHKIVF
;
A
#
# COMPACT_ATOMS: atom_id res chain seq x y z
N MET A 1 30.09 -2.90 -21.64
CA MET A 1 30.22 -2.54 -23.07
C MET A 1 31.02 -1.26 -23.16
N ALA A 2 31.99 -1.20 -24.07
CA ALA A 2 32.71 0.05 -24.32
C ALA A 2 31.77 1.01 -25.05
N TYR A 3 31.43 2.11 -24.41
CA TYR A 3 30.70 3.20 -25.07
C TYR A 3 31.71 4.18 -25.67
N PRO A 4 31.36 4.86 -26.77
CA PRO A 4 32.18 5.92 -27.29
C PRO A 4 32.35 6.98 -26.20
N THR A 5 33.58 7.24 -25.80
CA THR A 5 33.91 8.29 -24.82
C THR A 5 34.48 9.54 -25.48
N SER A 6 34.83 9.44 -26.77
CA SER A 6 35.35 10.51 -27.61
C SER A 6 35.14 10.18 -29.10
N VAL A 7 35.37 11.15 -29.98
CA VAL A 7 35.53 10.92 -31.43
C VAL A 7 36.75 10.05 -31.77
N ASP A 8 37.72 9.95 -30.85
CA ASP A 8 38.94 9.15 -31.01
C ASP A 8 38.78 7.68 -30.61
N ASP A 9 37.74 7.37 -29.82
CA ASP A 9 37.38 6.01 -29.42
C ASP A 9 35.87 5.86 -29.57
N THR A 10 35.46 5.45 -30.77
CA THR A 10 34.05 5.32 -31.16
C THR A 10 33.42 4.02 -30.67
N GLY A 11 34.20 3.15 -30.01
CA GLY A 11 33.72 1.87 -29.49
C GLY A 11 33.12 0.99 -30.59
N ILE A 12 31.81 0.72 -30.47
CA ILE A 12 31.05 -0.10 -31.44
C ILE A 12 30.40 0.72 -32.56
N TYR A 13 30.60 2.04 -32.58
CA TYR A 13 30.02 2.96 -33.56
C TYR A 13 31.07 3.44 -34.55
N GLU A 14 30.62 3.99 -35.67
CA GLU A 14 31.49 4.64 -36.63
C GLU A 14 31.66 6.12 -36.28
N SER A 15 32.84 6.70 -36.54
CA SER A 15 33.10 8.14 -36.29
C SER A 15 32.20 9.07 -37.11
N THR A 16 31.60 8.55 -38.17
CA THR A 16 30.63 9.25 -39.02
C THR A 16 29.20 9.22 -38.47
N ASP A 17 28.91 8.39 -37.46
CA ASP A 17 27.59 8.35 -36.85
C ASP A 17 27.28 9.66 -36.13
N SER A 18 26.11 10.24 -36.42
CA SER A 18 25.72 11.54 -35.88
C SER A 18 25.63 11.56 -34.35
N CYS A 19 25.34 10.40 -33.73
CA CYS A 19 25.26 10.28 -32.28
C CYS A 19 26.62 10.38 -31.58
N VAL A 20 27.72 10.08 -32.28
CA VAL A 20 29.08 10.13 -31.70
C VAL A 20 29.49 11.60 -31.50
N GLN A 21 29.19 12.46 -32.47
CA GLN A 21 29.46 13.90 -32.38
C GLN A 21 28.71 14.58 -31.22
N THR A 22 27.50 14.11 -30.91
CA THR A 22 26.66 14.66 -29.84
C THR A 22 26.73 13.87 -28.53
N ASN A 23 27.58 12.84 -28.46
CA ASN A 23 27.70 11.92 -27.32
C ASN A 23 26.34 11.36 -26.83
N SER A 24 25.50 10.96 -27.79
CA SER A 24 24.12 10.52 -27.55
C SER A 24 23.85 9.12 -28.13
N CYS A 25 24.88 8.29 -28.24
CA CYS A 25 24.75 6.94 -28.77
C CYS A 25 24.19 5.96 -27.73
N TYR A 26 23.26 5.11 -28.15
CA TYR A 26 22.64 4.08 -27.31
C TYR A 26 22.85 2.70 -27.92
N ALA A 27 23.28 1.76 -27.07
CA ALA A 27 23.54 0.38 -27.45
C ALA A 27 22.63 -0.57 -26.67
N VAL A 28 22.23 -1.65 -27.31
CA VAL A 28 21.61 -2.79 -26.62
C VAL A 28 22.72 -3.76 -26.23
N ALA A 29 22.80 -4.11 -24.95
CA ALA A 29 23.72 -5.13 -24.46
C ALA A 29 23.06 -6.01 -23.40
N GLY A 30 23.62 -7.21 -23.24
CA GLY A 30 23.15 -8.21 -22.27
C GLY A 30 24.25 -8.60 -21.28
N GLY A 31 23.84 -9.02 -20.09
CA GLY A 31 24.72 -9.47 -19.02
C GLY A 31 24.21 -9.08 -17.63
N THR A 32 24.68 -9.77 -16.59
CA THR A 32 24.28 -9.51 -15.20
C THR A 32 24.72 -8.12 -14.72
N SER A 33 25.79 -7.56 -15.30
CA SER A 33 26.22 -6.18 -15.05
C SER A 33 25.15 -5.14 -15.44
N PHE A 34 24.26 -5.45 -16.38
CA PHE A 34 23.15 -4.56 -16.75
C PHE A 34 21.94 -4.73 -15.84
N ALA A 35 21.81 -5.86 -15.14
CA ALA A 35 20.81 -6.03 -14.10
C ALA A 35 21.17 -5.26 -12.81
N ALA A 36 22.46 -5.16 -12.48
CA ALA A 36 22.94 -4.45 -11.29
C ALA A 36 22.41 -3.01 -11.12
N PRO A 37 22.47 -2.12 -12.14
CA PRO A 37 21.91 -0.77 -12.02
C PRO A 37 20.38 -0.75 -11.88
N HIS A 38 19.66 -1.74 -12.44
CA HIS A 38 18.21 -1.85 -12.24
C HIS A 38 17.87 -2.16 -10.78
N VAL A 39 18.59 -3.10 -10.16
CA VAL A 39 18.39 -3.44 -8.74
C VAL A 39 18.79 -2.26 -7.84
N ALA A 40 19.90 -1.58 -8.14
CA ALA A 40 20.31 -0.40 -7.38
C ALA A 40 19.29 0.75 -7.48
N GLY A 41 18.75 1.01 -8.68
CA GLY A 41 17.70 2.01 -8.88
C GLY A 41 16.40 1.63 -8.18
N ALA A 42 16.01 0.36 -8.21
CA ALA A 42 14.83 -0.14 -7.50
C ALA A 42 14.94 0.06 -5.98
N LEU A 43 16.11 -0.24 -5.38
CA LEU A 43 16.35 0.03 -3.97
C LEU A 43 16.23 1.53 -3.65
N ALA A 44 16.78 2.41 -4.50
CA ALA A 44 16.64 3.85 -4.32
C ALA A 44 15.17 4.31 -4.36
N LEU A 45 14.38 3.76 -5.29
CA LEU A 45 12.93 4.04 -5.37
C LEU A 45 12.20 3.57 -4.11
N LEU A 46 12.52 2.39 -3.58
CA LEU A 46 11.90 1.88 -2.35
C LEU A 46 12.29 2.71 -1.12
N ILE A 47 13.55 3.13 -1.01
CA ILE A 47 13.99 4.05 0.05
C ILE A 47 13.16 5.34 0.00
N GLN A 48 12.99 5.90 -1.19
CA GLN A 48 12.19 7.11 -1.38
C GLN A 48 10.70 6.87 -1.11
N HIS A 49 10.13 5.76 -1.57
CA HIS A 49 8.71 5.42 -1.40
C HIS A 49 8.30 5.31 0.07
N PHE A 50 9.17 4.75 0.91
CA PHE A 50 8.96 4.65 2.35
C PHE A 50 9.53 5.82 3.14
N ASP A 51 9.88 6.94 2.50
CA ASP A 51 10.45 8.14 3.13
C ASP A 51 11.66 7.85 4.04
N GLY A 52 12.45 6.83 3.73
CA GLY A 52 13.60 6.39 4.55
C GLY A 52 13.22 5.77 5.91
N GLN A 53 11.96 5.40 6.12
CA GLN A 53 11.48 4.80 7.38
C GLN A 53 11.90 3.33 7.53
N LEU A 54 12.28 2.68 6.43
CA LEU A 54 12.81 1.32 6.43
C LEU A 54 14.35 1.33 6.37
N GLY A 55 14.97 0.51 7.21
CA GLY A 55 16.40 0.24 7.18
C GLY A 55 16.82 -0.61 5.98
N ASN A 56 18.12 -0.62 5.69
CA ASN A 56 18.67 -1.32 4.52
C ASN A 56 18.31 -2.81 4.48
N THR A 57 18.29 -3.48 5.62
CA THR A 57 17.93 -4.90 5.73
C THR A 57 16.46 -5.14 5.50
N GLU A 58 15.60 -4.23 5.94
CA GLU A 58 14.14 -4.34 5.79
C GLU A 58 13.74 -4.13 4.32
N ILE A 59 14.34 -3.14 3.66
CA ILE A 59 14.14 -2.89 2.22
C ILE A 59 14.64 -4.08 1.40
N LEU A 60 15.81 -4.62 1.73
CA LEU A 60 16.35 -5.78 1.03
C LEU A 60 15.46 -7.02 1.22
N ASN A 61 15.03 -7.27 2.45
CA ASN A 61 14.13 -8.38 2.77
C ASN A 61 12.81 -8.23 2.02
N ARG A 62 12.24 -7.02 2.01
CA ARG A 62 11.03 -6.70 1.25
C ARG A 62 11.19 -7.01 -0.23
N LEU A 63 12.30 -6.57 -0.84
CA LEU A 63 12.59 -6.84 -2.25
C LEU A 63 12.65 -8.35 -2.55
N PHE A 64 13.20 -9.14 -1.64
CA PHE A 64 13.29 -10.59 -1.78
C PHE A 64 11.94 -11.29 -1.58
N GLU A 65 11.16 -10.89 -0.58
CA GLU A 65 9.86 -11.48 -0.30
C GLU A 65 8.87 -11.23 -1.44
N THR A 66 8.88 -10.02 -2.01
CA THR A 66 7.95 -9.65 -3.09
C THR A 66 8.43 -10.01 -4.49
N ALA A 67 9.66 -10.52 -4.64
CA ALA A 67 10.15 -10.97 -5.93
C ALA A 67 9.34 -12.17 -6.46
N ASN A 68 9.03 -12.14 -7.76
CA ASN A 68 8.29 -13.18 -8.45
C ASN A 68 9.18 -14.42 -8.68
N LYS A 69 8.82 -15.52 -8.01
CA LYS A 69 9.51 -16.81 -8.05
C LYS A 69 8.74 -17.84 -8.87
N GLU A 70 7.94 -17.41 -9.83
CA GLU A 70 7.10 -18.29 -10.65
C GLU A 70 7.68 -18.49 -12.05
N GLY A 71 7.21 -19.55 -12.73
CA GLY A 71 7.58 -19.86 -14.10
C GLY A 71 9.09 -19.98 -14.29
N ARG A 72 9.66 -19.20 -15.22
CA ARG A 72 11.09 -19.26 -15.53
C ARG A 72 11.99 -18.79 -14.38
N TYR A 73 11.45 -18.02 -13.43
CA TYR A 73 12.20 -17.43 -12.31
C TYR A 73 12.15 -18.29 -11.05
N ALA A 74 11.49 -19.46 -11.10
CA ALA A 74 11.34 -20.38 -9.97
C ALA A 74 12.63 -21.11 -9.60
N ASP A 75 13.59 -21.23 -10.52
CA ASP A 75 14.87 -21.86 -10.25
C ASP A 75 15.77 -20.94 -9.43
N SER A 76 15.81 -21.17 -8.11
CA SER A 76 16.61 -20.40 -7.16
C SER A 76 18.11 -20.54 -7.36
N SER A 77 18.59 -21.59 -8.05
CA SER A 77 20.02 -21.74 -8.35
C SER A 77 20.48 -20.77 -9.44
N ILE A 78 19.56 -20.34 -10.32
CA ILE A 78 19.84 -19.42 -11.43
C ILE A 78 19.39 -17.99 -11.09
N TYR A 79 18.20 -17.84 -10.51
CA TYR A 79 17.56 -16.53 -10.29
C TYR A 79 17.54 -16.09 -8.82
N GLY A 80 18.07 -16.90 -7.90
CA GLY A 80 18.09 -16.57 -6.47
C GLY A 80 16.68 -16.41 -5.90
N GLN A 81 16.31 -15.16 -5.61
CA GLN A 81 14.99 -14.80 -5.07
C GLN A 81 13.94 -14.53 -6.16
N GLY A 82 14.28 -14.73 -7.43
CA GLY A 82 13.35 -14.56 -8.55
C GLY A 82 13.46 -13.19 -9.24
N LEU A 83 12.45 -12.85 -10.03
CA LEU A 83 12.37 -11.57 -10.71
C LEU A 83 11.91 -10.48 -9.73
N MET A 84 12.74 -9.45 -9.57
CA MET A 84 12.39 -8.25 -8.80
C MET A 84 11.07 -7.63 -9.28
N ASP A 85 10.16 -7.39 -8.33
CA ASP A 85 8.85 -6.80 -8.58
C ASP A 85 8.63 -5.58 -7.68
N LEU A 86 8.70 -4.38 -8.28
CA LEU A 86 8.53 -3.12 -7.57
C LEU A 86 7.07 -2.79 -7.26
N ASP A 87 6.13 -3.29 -8.06
CA ASP A 87 4.70 -3.08 -7.81
C ASP A 87 4.33 -3.82 -6.52
N ALA A 88 4.68 -5.11 -6.45
CA ALA A 88 4.52 -5.90 -5.24
C ALA A 88 5.32 -5.33 -4.05
N ALA A 89 6.55 -4.85 -4.26
CA ALA A 89 7.39 -4.28 -3.19
C ALA A 89 6.85 -2.96 -2.61
N THR A 90 6.02 -2.21 -3.34
CA THR A 90 5.44 -0.94 -2.85
C THR A 90 4.09 -1.12 -2.15
N MET A 91 3.46 -2.28 -2.31
CA MET A 91 2.21 -2.67 -1.65
C MET A 91 2.46 -3.27 -0.26
N ALA A 92 1.43 -3.30 0.59
CA ALA A 92 1.51 -3.92 1.91
C ALA A 92 1.69 -5.44 1.79
N VAL A 93 2.70 -5.98 2.48
CA VAL A 93 2.98 -7.42 2.51
C VAL A 93 2.23 -8.06 3.67
N GLY A 94 1.46 -9.10 3.38
CA GLY A 94 0.70 -9.84 4.39
C GLY A 94 -0.44 -9.02 5.00
N GLN A 95 -0.71 -9.24 6.29
CA GLN A 95 -1.74 -8.50 7.02
C GLN A 95 -1.20 -7.18 7.58
N THR A 96 -1.97 -6.11 7.43
CA THR A 96 -1.66 -4.84 8.11
C THR A 96 -2.21 -4.82 9.52
N SER A 97 -1.52 -4.11 10.39
CA SER A 97 -1.79 -4.09 11.82
C SER A 97 -1.56 -2.73 12.46
N ILE A 98 -2.18 -2.51 13.61
CA ILE A 98 -2.08 -1.25 14.36
C ILE A 98 -1.30 -1.50 15.64
N ALA A 99 -0.20 -0.76 15.82
CA ALA A 99 0.54 -0.76 17.09
C ALA A 99 -0.17 0.13 18.12
N THR A 100 -0.47 -0.43 19.29
CA THR A 100 -1.13 0.30 20.39
C THR A 100 -0.13 0.72 21.48
N ILE A 101 -0.46 1.78 22.22
CA ILE A 101 0.42 2.66 23.02
C ILE A 101 1.31 2.01 24.12
N ASN A 102 1.23 0.70 24.36
CA ASN A 102 1.99 0.06 25.45
C ASN A 102 3.11 -0.89 24.99
N SER A 103 3.19 -1.24 23.70
CA SER A 103 4.30 -2.02 23.13
C SER A 103 4.14 -2.15 21.61
N LEU A 104 5.22 -1.96 20.85
CA LEU A 104 5.27 -2.21 19.41
C LEU A 104 5.18 -3.71 19.05
N THR A 105 5.34 -4.61 20.04
CA THR A 105 5.41 -6.06 19.81
C THR A 105 4.34 -6.87 20.53
N SER A 106 3.67 -6.33 21.56
CA SER A 106 2.81 -7.16 22.42
C SER A 106 1.30 -6.93 22.26
N LEU A 107 0.85 -5.95 21.47
CA LEU A 107 -0.57 -5.67 21.24
C LEU A 107 -0.82 -5.13 19.82
N THR A 108 -0.55 -6.00 18.84
CA THR A 108 -0.77 -5.75 17.42
C THR A 108 -2.08 -6.41 16.98
N PHE A 109 -3.03 -5.62 16.47
CA PHE A 109 -4.33 -6.14 15.99
C PHE A 109 -4.46 -5.98 14.47
N PRO A 110 -5.04 -6.97 13.75
CA PRO A 110 -5.33 -6.82 12.33
C PRO A 110 -6.20 -5.60 12.05
N THR A 111 -5.84 -4.79 11.05
CA THR A 111 -6.61 -3.59 10.70
C THR A 111 -8.06 -3.94 10.36
N ALA A 112 -8.30 -5.05 9.66
CA ALA A 112 -9.63 -5.51 9.26
C ALA A 112 -10.56 -5.85 10.45
N SER A 113 -10.00 -6.15 11.62
CA SER A 113 -10.76 -6.50 12.83
C SER A 113 -10.92 -5.33 13.79
N THR A 114 -10.32 -4.18 13.47
CA THR A 114 -10.42 -2.97 14.28
C THR A 114 -11.59 -2.14 13.77
N SER A 115 -12.39 -1.56 14.67
CA SER A 115 -13.44 -0.61 14.31
C SER A 115 -13.50 0.52 15.32
N MET A 116 -13.81 1.73 14.86
CA MET A 116 -14.09 2.89 15.73
C MET A 116 -15.57 3.24 15.61
N GLY A 117 -16.31 3.03 16.69
CA GLY A 117 -17.74 3.36 16.79
C GLY A 117 -17.95 4.60 17.66
N PHE A 118 -18.85 5.48 17.24
CA PHE A 118 -19.23 6.68 17.99
C PHE A 118 -20.70 6.63 18.39
N CYS A 119 -20.98 6.82 19.67
CA CYS A 119 -22.35 6.96 20.17
C CYS A 119 -22.85 8.39 19.93
N ARG A 120 -23.64 8.60 18.88
CA ARG A 120 -24.17 9.91 18.43
C ARG A 120 -25.14 10.61 19.40
N ARG A 121 -25.38 10.04 20.58
CA ARG A 121 -26.41 10.54 21.53
C ARG A 121 -25.96 11.81 22.28
N ASN A 122 -24.65 12.03 22.44
CA ASN A 122 -24.11 13.19 23.19
C ASN A 122 -23.04 13.99 22.43
N SER A 123 -22.72 13.64 21.18
CA SER A 123 -21.73 14.31 20.35
C SER A 123 -22.39 14.66 19.03
N GLY A 124 -22.56 15.95 18.73
CA GLY A 124 -23.24 16.44 17.53
C GLY A 124 -22.59 16.00 16.21
N ASP A 125 -23.15 16.42 15.08
CA ASP A 125 -22.73 16.00 13.73
C ASP A 125 -21.31 16.48 13.31
N GLY A 126 -20.53 17.06 14.23
CA GLY A 126 -19.13 17.49 14.03
C GLY A 126 -18.07 16.42 14.32
N MET A 127 -18.44 15.26 14.87
CA MET A 127 -17.51 14.15 15.08
C MET A 127 -16.99 13.50 13.77
N PRO A 128 -17.83 13.24 12.72
CA PRO A 128 -17.36 12.56 11.51
C PRO A 128 -16.39 13.39 10.65
N SER A 129 -16.46 14.72 10.69
CA SER A 129 -15.50 15.58 9.98
C SER A 129 -14.08 15.52 10.57
N GLY A 130 -13.95 15.18 11.86
CA GLY A 130 -12.65 14.97 12.53
C GLY A 130 -12.01 13.61 12.24
N LEU A 131 -12.68 12.72 11.50
CA LEU A 131 -12.17 11.38 11.14
C LEU A 131 -11.53 11.34 9.76
N ASN A 132 -11.52 12.46 9.01
CA ASN A 132 -10.75 12.57 7.78
C ASN A 132 -9.25 12.77 8.06
N ASN A 133 -8.71 11.98 8.99
CA ASN A 133 -7.31 11.95 9.34
C ASN A 133 -6.76 10.57 8.97
N ASN A 134 -5.49 10.55 8.58
CA ASN A 134 -4.78 9.31 8.29
C ASN A 134 -4.13 8.78 9.57
N PHE A 135 -4.09 7.45 9.70
CA PHE A 135 -3.31 6.75 10.71
C PHE A 135 -2.36 5.76 10.03
N ILE A 136 -1.31 5.39 10.75
CA ILE A 136 -0.29 4.47 10.27
C ILE A 136 -0.69 3.04 10.63
N VAL A 137 -0.64 2.15 9.65
CA VAL A 137 -0.68 0.69 9.83
C VAL A 137 0.66 0.12 9.40
N LEU A 138 1.12 -0.90 10.11
CA LEU A 138 2.34 -1.62 9.76
C LEU A 138 1.96 -2.92 9.05
N ASP A 139 2.63 -3.24 7.96
CA ASP A 139 2.52 -4.55 7.33
C ASP A 139 3.34 -5.61 8.08
N GLU A 140 3.35 -6.85 7.58
CA GLU A 140 4.05 -7.97 8.24
C GLU A 140 5.57 -7.79 8.27
N LEU A 141 6.12 -7.04 7.32
CA LEU A 141 7.54 -6.71 7.26
C LEU A 141 7.89 -5.43 8.03
N GLY A 142 6.92 -4.82 8.72
CA GLY A 142 7.11 -3.61 9.52
C GLY A 142 7.05 -2.31 8.72
N ALA A 143 6.65 -2.34 7.44
CA ALA A 143 6.56 -1.14 6.63
C ALA A 143 5.31 -0.31 6.94
N PRO A 144 5.43 1.02 6.99
CA PRO A 144 4.34 1.92 7.32
C PRO A 144 3.46 2.22 6.10
N PHE A 145 2.15 2.15 6.30
CA PHE A 145 1.13 2.53 5.32
C PHE A 145 0.11 3.47 5.95
N TYR A 146 -0.35 4.45 5.18
CA TYR A 146 -1.36 5.40 5.63
C TYR A 146 -2.76 4.94 5.23
N LYS A 147 -3.66 4.82 6.21
CA LYS A 147 -5.08 4.53 6.01
C LYS A 147 -5.93 5.64 6.61
N ASN A 148 -7.08 5.92 6.01
CA ASN A 148 -8.01 6.92 6.53
C ASN A 148 -8.87 6.30 7.65
N LEU A 149 -9.08 7.03 8.75
CA LEU A 149 -9.89 6.53 9.89
C LEU A 149 -11.35 6.25 9.51
N LEU A 150 -11.89 6.90 8.48
CA LEU A 150 -13.24 6.61 7.97
C LEU A 150 -13.37 5.17 7.47
N SER A 151 -12.28 4.56 6.98
CA SER A 151 -12.28 3.15 6.55
C SER A 151 -12.58 2.18 7.70
N THR A 152 -12.39 2.62 8.93
CA THR A 152 -12.51 1.85 10.17
C THR A 152 -13.75 2.29 10.96
N SER A 153 -14.51 3.28 10.47
CA SER A 153 -15.65 3.86 11.19
C SER A 153 -16.93 3.06 10.97
N VAL A 154 -17.56 2.64 12.06
CA VAL A 154 -18.89 1.99 12.04
C VAL A 154 -19.94 2.99 12.50
N ASN A 155 -20.55 3.71 11.56
CA ASN A 155 -21.73 4.53 11.83
C ASN A 155 -22.96 3.62 11.93
N THR A 156 -23.45 3.35 13.16
CA THR A 156 -24.62 2.47 13.38
C THR A 156 -25.90 3.21 13.78
N LEU A 157 -26.06 4.52 13.51
CA LEU A 157 -27.34 5.20 13.75
C LEU A 157 -27.71 6.16 12.60
N PRO A 158 -28.93 6.04 12.04
CA PRO A 158 -29.42 6.97 11.03
C PRO A 158 -29.51 8.41 11.58
N PRO A 159 -29.52 9.44 10.71
CA PRO A 159 -29.55 10.85 11.09
C PRO A 159 -30.67 11.19 12.09
N LEU A 160 -30.47 12.23 12.92
CA LEU A 160 -31.45 12.60 13.97
C LEU A 160 -32.77 13.02 13.34
N GLU A 161 -32.71 13.56 12.13
CA GLU A 161 -33.85 13.88 11.29
C GLU A 161 -34.62 12.63 10.86
N TYR A 162 -33.95 11.51 10.58
CA TYR A 162 -34.62 10.24 10.28
C TYR A 162 -35.30 9.67 11.54
N LEU A 163 -34.62 9.72 12.69
CA LEU A 163 -35.20 9.30 13.96
C LEU A 163 -36.37 10.21 14.37
N SER A 164 -36.21 11.53 14.28
CA SER A 164 -37.28 12.49 14.56
C SER A 164 -38.42 12.29 13.59
N TYR A 165 -38.18 12.09 12.30
CA TYR A 165 -39.22 11.77 11.33
C TYR A 165 -39.94 10.46 11.71
N GLN A 166 -39.23 9.40 12.08
CA GLN A 166 -39.84 8.13 12.48
C GLN A 166 -40.64 8.24 13.79
N TYR A 167 -40.16 9.02 14.77
CA TYR A 167 -40.85 9.22 16.05
C TYR A 167 -42.00 10.23 15.96
N THR A 168 -41.92 11.22 15.06
CA THR A 168 -42.91 12.30 14.94
C THR A 168 -43.96 11.97 13.88
N ASN A 169 -43.70 10.99 12.99
CA ASN A 169 -44.64 10.58 11.96
C ASN A 169 -45.49 9.37 12.44
N PRO A 170 -46.76 9.59 12.81
CA PRO A 170 -47.62 8.54 13.38
C PRO A 170 -47.90 7.39 12.41
N SER A 171 -47.87 7.64 11.10
CA SER A 171 -48.08 6.61 10.07
C SER A 171 -46.99 5.53 10.09
N LEU A 172 -45.73 5.93 10.31
CA LEU A 172 -44.59 5.01 10.37
C LEU A 172 -44.54 4.22 11.67
N ARG A 173 -45.00 4.79 12.79
CA ARG A 173 -45.18 4.04 14.05
C ARG A 173 -46.16 2.88 13.89
N ILE A 174 -47.28 3.10 13.18
CA ILE A 174 -48.29 2.07 12.96
C ILE A 174 -47.74 0.94 12.08
N HIS A 175 -46.95 1.25 11.05
CA HIS A 175 -46.28 0.24 10.22
C HIS A 175 -45.26 -0.59 10.99
N GLN A 176 -44.59 -0.02 12.00
CA GLN A 176 -43.63 -0.74 12.83
C GLN A 176 -44.33 -1.66 13.84
N VAL A 177 -45.42 -1.20 14.46
CA VAL A 177 -46.27 -2.02 15.33
C VAL A 177 -46.84 -3.23 14.57
N ASN A 178 -47.40 -3.04 13.37
CA ASN A 178 -47.93 -4.13 12.57
C ASN A 178 -46.86 -5.15 12.11
N ARG A 179 -45.60 -4.71 11.93
CA ARG A 179 -44.49 -5.60 11.54
C ARG A 179 -43.98 -6.45 12.72
N GLU A 180 -44.01 -5.92 13.94
CA GLU A 180 -43.69 -6.68 15.16
C GLU A 180 -44.79 -7.69 15.50
N PHE A 181 -46.07 -7.35 15.29
CA PHE A 181 -47.18 -8.31 15.44
C PHE A 181 -47.09 -9.51 14.47
N HIS A 182 -46.54 -9.33 13.26
CA HIS A 182 -46.31 -10.42 12.31
C HIS A 182 -45.08 -11.29 12.64
N LYS A 183 -44.20 -10.88 13.56
CA LYS A 183 -43.06 -11.69 14.01
C LYS A 183 -43.34 -12.52 15.27
N ILE A 184 -44.43 -12.23 15.99
CA ILE A 184 -44.82 -12.91 17.23
C ILE A 184 -45.82 -14.06 16.96
N VAL A 185 -46.33 -14.15 15.73
CA VAL A 185 -47.15 -15.29 15.27
C VAL A 185 -46.35 -16.06 14.23
N PHE A 186 -45.42 -16.90 14.70
CA PHE A 186 -44.99 -18.22 14.18
C PHE A 186 -43.82 -18.73 15.03
#